data_AF-A0AAV8VFN4-F1
#
_entry.id   AF-A0AAV8VFN4-F1
#
_cell.length_a   1.000
_cell.length_b   1.000
_cell.length_c   1.000
_cell.angle_alpha   90.00
_cell.angle_beta   90.00
_cell.angle_gamma   90.00
#
_symmetry.space_group_name_H-M   'P 1'
#
loop_
_entity.id
_entity.type
_entity.pdbx_description
1 polymer ?
#
loop_
_entity_poly.entity_id
_entity_poly.type
_entity_poly.pdbx_seq_one_letter_code
_entity_poly.pdbx_strand_id
1 'polypeptide(L)'
;MALLEIKKTRMTPLHPQPDVIVERHNRTINQYLSMFVSENQRNWDKLIPLFLLAYRSSQHEATGYTPSMLLTGREMKLPIDLIRDKPLTDDEDGDRATLPEFVASLEERLKTVHEFARNRLFLTTVTSKVG
;
A
#
# COMPACT_ATOMS: atom_id res chain seq x y z
N MET A 1 -27.91 2.66 -2.36
CA MET A 1 -26.99 1.85 -3.21
C MET A 1 -26.94 2.31 -4.66
N ALA A 2 -27.79 3.26 -5.12
CA ALA A 2 -27.73 3.79 -6.49
C ALA A 2 -26.98 5.14 -6.62
N LEU A 3 -26.74 5.86 -5.52
CA LEU A 3 -26.15 7.20 -5.56
C LEU A 3 -24.65 7.22 -5.94
N LEU A 4 -23.91 6.17 -5.61
CA LEU A 4 -22.48 6.04 -5.88
C LEU A 4 -22.16 4.96 -6.93
N GLU A 5 -23.19 4.35 -7.53
CA GLU A 5 -23.05 3.24 -8.49
C GLU A 5 -22.22 2.02 -7.98
N ILE A 6 -22.08 1.87 -6.66
CA ILE A 6 -21.31 0.78 -6.05
C ILE A 6 -22.13 -0.51 -6.04
N LYS A 7 -21.66 -1.52 -6.78
CA LYS A 7 -22.22 -2.88 -6.75
C LYS A 7 -21.81 -3.61 -5.46
N LYS A 8 -22.77 -3.90 -4.58
CA LYS A 8 -22.51 -4.72 -3.38
C LYS A 8 -22.31 -6.19 -3.78
N THR A 9 -21.11 -6.72 -3.58
CA THR A 9 -20.85 -8.15 -3.63
C THR A 9 -21.34 -8.78 -2.31
N ARG A 10 -22.17 -9.82 -2.39
CA ARG A 10 -22.60 -10.61 -1.22
C ARG A 10 -21.94 -11.98 -1.29
N MET A 11 -21.37 -12.42 -0.18
CA MET A 11 -20.75 -13.74 -0.07
C MET A 11 -21.80 -14.77 0.33
N THR A 12 -21.77 -15.93 -0.31
CA THR A 12 -22.62 -17.07 0.05
C THR A 12 -21.99 -17.82 1.23
N PRO A 13 -22.78 -18.28 2.22
CA PRO A 13 -22.27 -18.88 3.47
C PRO A 13 -21.33 -20.10 3.33
N LEU A 14 -21.14 -20.63 2.12
CA LEU A 14 -20.39 -21.86 1.84
C LEU A 14 -19.37 -21.70 0.69
N HIS A 15 -19.05 -20.47 0.27
CA HIS A 15 -17.99 -20.19 -0.72
C HIS A 15 -17.07 -19.06 -0.23
N PRO A 16 -16.12 -19.36 0.68
CA PRO A 16 -15.26 -18.36 1.33
C PRO A 16 -14.10 -17.84 0.47
N GLN A 17 -13.91 -18.36 -0.76
CA GLN A 17 -12.69 -18.10 -1.55
C GLN A 17 -12.31 -16.62 -1.78
N PRO A 18 -13.22 -15.66 -2.03
CA PRO A 18 -12.83 -14.26 -2.20
C PRO A 18 -12.49 -13.54 -0.87
N ASP A 19 -12.86 -14.11 0.28
CA ASP A 19 -12.71 -13.45 1.59
C ASP A 19 -11.37 -13.79 2.27
N VAL A 20 -10.78 -14.96 1.99
CA VAL A 20 -9.59 -15.45 2.71
C VAL A 20 -8.38 -14.51 2.60
N ILE A 21 -8.16 -13.90 1.43
CA ILE A 21 -7.03 -12.97 1.22
C ILE A 21 -7.25 -11.69 2.02
N VAL A 22 -8.49 -11.17 2.02
CA VAL A 22 -8.87 -9.97 2.77
C VAL A 22 -8.82 -10.24 4.28
N GLU A 23 -9.32 -11.39 4.73
CA GLU A 23 -9.26 -11.82 6.12
C GLU A 23 -7.82 -11.97 6.61
N ARG A 24 -6.95 -12.60 5.81
CA ARG A 24 -5.52 -12.72 6.14
C ARG A 24 -4.86 -11.35 6.24
N HIS A 25 -5.17 -10.46 5.31
CA HIS A 25 -4.64 -9.10 5.30
C HIS A 25 -5.11 -8.30 6.53
N ASN A 26 -6.40 -8.34 6.83
CA ASN A 26 -6.99 -7.68 8.00
C ASN A 26 -6.40 -8.24 9.31
N ARG A 27 -6.13 -9.55 9.37
CA ARG A 27 -5.44 -10.16 10.51
C ARG A 27 -4.03 -9.60 10.70
N THR A 28 -3.26 -9.46 9.62
CA THR A 28 -1.92 -8.84 9.67
C THR A 28 -1.97 -7.38 10.12
N ILE A 29 -2.92 -6.59 9.60
CA ILE A 29 -3.12 -5.20 10.04
C ILE A 29 -3.42 -5.14 11.53
N ASN A 30 -4.34 -5.97 12.02
CA ASN A 30 -4.69 -6.01 13.43
C ASN A 30 -3.50 -6.42 14.30
N GLN A 31 -2.68 -7.37 13.82
CA GLN A 31 -1.46 -7.77 14.51
C GLN A 31 -0.47 -6.59 14.63
N TYR A 32 -0.20 -5.88 13.54
CA TYR A 32 0.67 -4.70 13.58
C TYR A 32 0.10 -3.57 14.44
N LEU A 33 -1.21 -3.33 14.36
CA LEU A 33 -1.85 -2.33 15.20
C LEU A 33 -1.70 -2.69 16.68
N SER A 34 -1.90 -3.96 17.05
CA SER A 34 -1.75 -4.43 18.43
C SER A 34 -0.35 -4.20 19.02
N MET A 35 0.70 -4.16 18.18
CA MET A 35 2.06 -3.80 18.60
C MET A 35 2.24 -2.32 18.89
N PHE A 36 1.42 -1.46 18.27
CA PHE A 36 1.48 0.00 18.44
C PHE A 36 0.65 0.49 19.63
N VAL A 37 -0.48 -0.16 19.93
CA VAL A 37 -1.37 0.29 21.01
C VAL A 37 -0.75 -0.02 22.38
N SER A 38 -0.93 0.91 23.34
CA SER A 38 -0.51 0.71 24.73
C SER A 38 -1.14 -0.54 25.36
N GLU A 39 -0.53 -1.09 26.42
CA GLU A 39 -1.01 -2.31 27.12
C GLU A 39 -2.50 -2.24 27.51
N ASN A 40 -3.01 -1.04 27.80
CA ASN A 40 -4.40 -0.82 28.18
C ASN A 40 -5.37 -0.63 27.01
N GLN A 41 -4.89 -0.67 25.76
CA GLN A 41 -5.66 -0.56 24.51
C GLN A 41 -6.58 0.66 24.35
N ARG A 42 -6.40 1.72 25.14
CA ARG A 42 -7.32 2.88 25.19
C ARG A 42 -7.01 4.01 24.24
N ASN A 43 -5.87 3.96 23.54
CA ASN A 43 -5.37 5.05 22.68
C ASN A 43 -5.21 4.63 21.22
N TRP A 44 -5.84 3.52 20.81
CA TRP A 44 -5.68 2.97 19.46
C TRP A 44 -6.11 3.96 18.38
N ASP A 45 -7.22 4.67 18.61
CA ASP A 45 -7.80 5.69 17.73
C ASP A 45 -6.81 6.83 17.45
N LYS A 46 -6.09 7.28 18.49
CA LYS A 46 -5.06 8.32 18.38
C LYS A 46 -3.81 7.85 17.67
N LEU A 47 -3.54 6.55 17.69
CA LEU A 47 -2.34 5.94 17.10
C LEU A 47 -2.55 5.47 15.66
N ILE A 48 -3.81 5.35 15.19
CA ILE A 48 -4.10 4.99 13.80
C ILE A 48 -3.35 5.86 12.79
N PRO A 49 -3.32 7.20 12.90
CA PRO A 49 -2.59 8.02 11.93
C PRO A 49 -1.10 7.69 11.85
N LEU A 50 -0.47 7.42 13.00
CA LEU A 50 0.94 7.04 13.08
C LEU A 50 1.20 5.64 12.51
N PHE A 51 0.32 4.69 12.82
CA PHE A 51 0.36 3.35 12.23
C PHE A 51 0.20 3.42 10.71
N LEU A 52 -0.78 4.17 10.20
CA LEU A 52 -1.02 4.31 8.77
C LEU A 52 0.15 4.99 8.06
N LEU A 53 0.80 5.96 8.71
CA LEU A 53 2.03 6.58 8.20
C LEU A 53 3.11 5.52 8.01
N ALA A 54 3.45 4.78 9.09
CA ALA A 54 4.47 3.73 9.05
C ALA A 54 4.13 2.63 8.05
N TYR A 55 2.87 2.21 7.98
CA TYR A 55 2.40 1.19 7.04
C TYR A 55 2.53 1.64 5.59
N ARG A 56 2.15 2.88 5.27
CA ARG A 56 2.18 3.41 3.90
C ARG A 56 3.57 3.74 3.39
N SER A 57 4.51 4.03 4.29
CA SER A 57 5.91 4.35 3.96
C SER A 57 6.86 3.14 4.05
N SER A 58 6.39 1.98 4.52
CA SER A 58 7.22 0.78 4.62
C SER A 58 7.00 -0.15 3.43
N GLN A 59 8.08 -0.75 2.93
CA GLN A 59 8.02 -1.70 1.82
C GLN A 59 7.27 -2.97 2.27
N HIS A 60 6.27 -3.39 1.51
CA HIS A 60 5.52 -4.59 1.82
C HIS A 60 6.18 -5.82 1.16
N GLU A 61 6.47 -6.87 1.91
CA GLU A 61 7.23 -8.05 1.44
C GLU A 61 6.60 -8.73 0.22
N ALA A 62 5.27 -8.81 0.20
CA ALA A 62 4.53 -9.47 -0.89
C ALA A 62 4.62 -8.71 -2.22
N THR A 63 4.67 -7.38 -2.19
CA THR A 63 4.64 -6.53 -3.41
C THR A 63 6.01 -5.95 -3.76
N GLY A 64 6.92 -5.84 -2.79
CA GLY A 64 8.22 -5.22 -2.98
C GLY A 64 8.21 -3.70 -3.09
N TYR A 65 7.08 -3.06 -2.84
CA TYR A 65 6.94 -1.60 -2.87
C TYR A 65 6.18 -1.11 -1.64
N THR A 66 6.31 0.17 -1.33
CA THR A 66 5.47 0.80 -0.31
C THR A 66 4.04 0.92 -0.82
N PRO A 67 3.02 0.86 0.04
CA PRO A 67 1.64 1.12 -0.38
C PRO A 67 1.45 2.52 -0.99
N SER A 68 2.23 3.52 -0.55
CA SER A 68 2.19 4.87 -1.12
C SER A 68 2.66 4.91 -2.59
N MET A 69 3.74 4.20 -2.90
CA MET A 69 4.27 4.05 -4.26
C MET A 69 3.28 3.33 -5.18
N LEU A 70 2.64 2.27 -4.69
CA LEU A 70 1.62 1.54 -5.46
C LEU A 70 0.39 2.40 -5.74
N LEU A 71 -0.05 3.22 -4.78
CA LEU A 71 -1.27 4.01 -4.93
C LEU A 71 -1.06 5.27 -5.78
N THR A 72 0.06 5.97 -5.58
CA THR A 72 0.27 7.32 -6.11
C THR A 72 1.45 7.43 -7.07
N GLY A 73 2.21 6.35 -7.25
CA GLY A 73 3.45 6.35 -8.04
C GLY A 73 4.56 7.17 -7.39
N ARG A 74 4.44 7.53 -6.11
CA ARG A 74 5.39 8.35 -5.37
C ARG A 74 5.58 7.81 -3.97
N GLU A 75 6.80 7.97 -3.45
CA GLU A 75 7.08 7.67 -2.06
C GLU A 75 6.54 8.78 -1.14
N MET A 76 6.00 8.36 -0.01
CA MET A 76 5.48 9.28 1.01
C MET A 76 6.63 10.05 1.66
N LYS A 77 6.52 11.38 1.72
CA LYS A 77 7.50 12.23 2.39
C LYS A 77 7.30 12.18 3.91
N LEU A 78 8.30 11.70 4.64
CA LEU A 78 8.26 11.63 6.10
C LEU A 78 8.91 12.89 6.73
N PRO A 79 8.56 13.25 7.98
CA PRO A 79 9.21 14.36 8.68
C PRO A 79 10.74 14.23 8.76
N ILE A 80 11.25 13.00 8.86
CA ILE A 80 12.69 12.74 8.89
C ILE A 80 13.37 13.04 7.55
N ASP A 81 12.66 12.90 6.44
CA ASP A 81 13.19 13.17 5.11
C ASP A 81 13.41 14.66 4.88
N LEU A 82 12.53 15.49 5.45
CA LEU A 82 12.65 16.95 5.45
C LEU A 82 13.89 17.43 6.24
N ILE A 83 14.26 16.70 7.30
CA ILE A 83 15.39 17.05 8.16
C ILE A 83 16.71 16.55 7.57
N ARG A 84 16.69 15.41 6.86
CA ARG A 84 17.90 14.76 6.34
C ARG A 84 18.50 15.42 5.10
N ASP A 85 17.86 16.44 4.53
CA ASP A 85 18.30 17.15 3.32
C ASP A 85 18.68 16.21 2.17
N LYS A 86 18.11 15.01 2.18
CA LYS A 86 18.34 14.00 1.14
C LYS A 86 17.40 14.36 -0.01
N PRO A 87 17.89 14.56 -1.24
CA PRO A 87 17.00 14.58 -2.38
C PRO A 87 16.26 13.24 -2.38
N LEU A 88 14.95 13.32 -2.14
CA LEU A 88 14.08 12.16 -2.14
C LEU A 88 13.97 11.71 -3.60
N THR A 89 14.84 10.78 -3.98
CA THR A 89 14.83 9.92 -5.20
C THR A 89 14.08 10.45 -6.43
N ASP A 90 14.85 10.57 -7.51
CA ASP A 90 14.52 10.65 -8.94
C ASP A 90 13.75 11.88 -9.45
N ASP A 91 13.18 12.71 -8.58
CA ASP A 91 12.70 14.05 -8.97
C ASP A 91 13.88 15.08 -8.91
N GLU A 92 15.11 14.69 -9.27
CA GLU A 92 16.17 15.65 -9.64
C GLU A 92 15.85 16.38 -10.96
N ASP A 93 14.75 16.02 -11.62
CA ASP A 93 14.04 16.93 -12.52
C ASP A 93 13.28 17.97 -11.69
N GLY A 94 14.06 18.83 -11.03
CA GLY A 94 13.72 20.24 -10.88
C GLY A 94 13.68 20.96 -12.23
N ASP A 95 13.84 20.23 -13.34
CA ASP A 95 13.58 20.70 -14.68
C ASP A 95 12.08 20.70 -14.99
N ARG A 96 11.69 21.74 -15.71
CA ARG A 96 10.32 22.14 -16.01
C ARG A 96 9.63 21.16 -16.96
N ALA A 97 9.46 19.90 -16.56
CA ALA A 97 8.66 18.95 -17.30
C ALA A 97 7.28 19.58 -17.51
N THR A 98 6.89 19.68 -18.77
CA THR A 98 5.55 20.16 -19.10
C THR A 98 4.54 19.17 -18.51
N LEU A 99 3.37 19.67 -18.12
CA LEU A 99 2.29 18.83 -17.56
C LEU A 99 2.08 17.49 -18.30
N PRO A 100 2.07 17.42 -19.65
CA PRO A 100 1.93 16.15 -20.37
C PRO A 100 3.11 15.18 -20.16
N GLU A 101 4.34 15.66 -20.06
CA GLU A 101 5.53 14.82 -19.82
C GLU A 101 5.48 14.22 -18.41
N PHE A 102 5.07 15.01 -17.42
CA PHE A 102 4.86 14.54 -16.06
C PHE A 102 3.76 13.48 -15.97
N VAL A 103 2.64 13.67 -16.67
CA VAL A 103 1.55 12.69 -16.69
C VAL A 103 2.01 11.39 -17.36
N ALA A 104 2.75 11.49 -18.48
CA ALA A 104 3.29 10.33 -19.18
C ALA A 104 4.25 9.51 -18.29
N SER A 105 5.18 10.18 -17.60
CA SER A 105 6.12 9.51 -16.69
C SER A 105 5.43 8.90 -15.47
N LEU A 106 4.41 9.57 -14.92
CA LEU A 106 3.61 9.04 -13.82
C LEU A 106 2.84 7.78 -14.24
N GLU A 107 2.21 7.80 -15.42
CA GLU A 107 1.53 6.62 -15.95
C GLU A 107 2.47 5.43 -16.15
N GLU A 108 3.64 5.68 -16.73
CA GLU A 108 4.65 4.65 -16.96
C GLU A 108 5.14 4.05 -15.63
N ARG A 109 5.47 4.91 -14.66
CA ARG A 109 5.88 4.48 -13.32
C ARG A 109 4.81 3.65 -12.64
N LEU A 110 3.55 4.08 -12.70
CA LEU A 110 2.44 3.30 -12.14
C LEU A 110 2.29 1.94 -12.84
N LYS A 111 2.36 1.88 -14.18
CA LYS A 111 2.29 0.62 -14.93
C LYS A 111 3.38 -0.35 -14.49
N THR A 112 4.63 0.11 -14.44
CA THR A 112 5.79 -0.68 -14.04
C THR A 112 5.68 -1.21 -12.62
N VAL A 113 5.34 -0.35 -11.66
CA VAL A 113 5.20 -0.73 -10.24
C VAL A 113 4.08 -1.77 -10.06
N HIS A 114 2.95 -1.58 -10.74
CA HIS A 114 1.83 -2.53 -10.67
C HIS A 114 2.14 -3.87 -11.34
N GLU A 115 2.83 -3.86 -12.48
CA GLU A 115 3.24 -5.09 -13.16
C GLU A 115 4.20 -5.89 -12.29
N PHE A 116 5.22 -5.23 -11.73
CA PHE A 116 6.16 -5.86 -10.82
C PHE A 116 5.45 -6.47 -9.59
N ALA A 117 4.55 -5.71 -8.96
CA ALA A 117 3.80 -6.20 -7.80
C ALA A 117 2.93 -7.41 -8.15
N ARG A 118 2.26 -7.42 -9.32
CA ARG A 118 1.48 -8.58 -9.79
C ARG A 118 2.35 -9.80 -10.02
N ASN A 119 3.50 -9.64 -10.65
CA ASN A 119 4.44 -10.73 -10.88
C ASN A 119 4.92 -11.34 -9.56
N ARG A 120 5.24 -10.51 -8.57
CA ARG A 120 5.66 -10.98 -7.25
C ARG A 120 4.54 -11.67 -6.48
N LEU A 121 3.32 -11.13 -6.52
CA LEU A 121 2.15 -11.77 -5.93
C LEU A 121 1.86 -13.13 -6.59
N PHE A 122 2.01 -13.24 -7.91
CA PHE A 122 1.88 -14.52 -8.61
C PHE A 122 2.93 -15.54 -8.12
N LEU A 123 4.20 -15.14 -8.07
CA LEU A 123 5.30 -16.01 -7.60
C LEU A 123 5.11 -16.47 -6.15
N THR A 124 4.69 -15.58 -5.24
CA THR A 124 4.41 -15.93 -3.84
C THR A 124 3.25 -16.92 -3.71
N THR A 125 2.24 -16.83 -4.58
CA THR A 125 1.09 -17.75 -4.58
C THR A 125 1.47 -19.15 -5.11
N VAL A 126 2.36 -19.21 -6.11
CA VAL A 126 2.85 -20.48 -6.67
C VAL A 126 3.77 -21.19 -5.68
N THR A 127 4.69 -20.47 -5.05
CA THR A 127 5.62 -21.04 -4.06
C THR A 127 4.93 -21.53 -2.79
N SER A 128 3.86 -20.87 -2.33
CA SER A 128 3.08 -21.33 -1.18
C SER A 128 2.24 -22.58 -1.42
N LYS A 129 2.06 -23.02 -2.68
CA LYS A 129 1.31 -24.24 -3.03
C LYS A 129 2.18 -25.50 -3.12
N VAL A 130 3.50 -25.37 -3.04
CA VAL A 130 4.47 -26.47 -3.19
C VAL A 130 5.04 -26.92 -1.84
N GLY A 131 4.65 -26.26 -0.74
CA GLY A 131 5.04 -26.60 0.64
C GLY A 131 3.92 -27.26 1.43
#